data_AF-A0A257KYU8-F1
#
_entry.id   AF-A0A257KYU8-F1
#
_cell.length_a   1.000
_cell.length_b   1.000
_cell.length_c   1.000
_cell.angle_alpha   90.00
_cell.angle_beta   90.00
_cell.angle_gamma   90.00
#
_symmetry.space_group_name_H-M   'P 1'
#
loop_
_entity.id
_entity.type
_entity.pdbx_description
1 polymer ?
#
loop_
_entity_poly.entity_id
_entity_poly.type
_entity_poly.pdbx_seq_one_letter_code
_entity_poly.pdbx_strand_id
1 'polypeptide(L)' 'TEKRGILFVDITPISRQAINDPSLIAEDGLHPSGKMYQLWTEKIVPELLKKLKP' A
#
# COMPACT_ATOMS: atom_id res chain seq x y z
N THR A 1 -7.66 -9.21 -12.35
CA THR A 1 -6.36 -9.72 -11.85
C THR A 1 -6.41 -11.21 -11.59
N GLU A 2 -7.42 -11.72 -10.88
CA GLU A 2 -7.58 -13.15 -10.56
C GLU A 2 -7.52 -14.10 -11.77
N LYS A 3 -8.27 -13.83 -12.85
CA LYS A 3 -8.25 -14.64 -14.08
C LYS A 3 -6.89 -14.69 -14.80
N ARG A 4 -5.97 -13.78 -14.47
CA ARG A 4 -4.61 -13.71 -15.05
C ARG A 4 -3.52 -14.20 -14.08
N GLY A 5 -3.89 -14.68 -12.90
CA GLY A 5 -2.94 -15.09 -11.87
C GLY A 5 -2.10 -13.94 -11.28
N ILE A 6 -2.52 -12.69 -11.49
CA ILE A 6 -1.80 -11.50 -11.03
C ILE A 6 -2.18 -11.22 -9.58
N LEU A 7 -1.18 -11.10 -8.70
CA LEU A 7 -1.39 -10.64 -7.33
C LEU A 7 -1.90 -9.19 -7.33
N PHE A 8 -3.04 -8.96 -6.69
CA PHE A 8 -3.60 -7.64 -6.48
C PHE A 8 -3.71 -7.39 -4.98
N VAL A 9 -3.11 -6.30 -4.49
CA VAL A 9 -3.18 -5.89 -3.08
C VAL A 9 -3.86 -4.53 -3.03
N ASP A 10 -5.05 -4.48 -2.44
CA ASP A 10 -5.80 -3.23 -2.31
C ASP A 10 -5.25 -2.37 -1.16
N ILE A 11 -4.49 -1.33 -1.51
CA ILE A 11 -3.96 -0.34 -0.55
C ILE A 11 -4.92 0.84 -0.32
N THR A 12 -6.03 0.93 -1.05
CA THR A 12 -6.98 2.06 -0.99
C THR A 12 -7.48 2.36 0.42
N PRO A 13 -7.81 1.35 1.27
CA PRO A 13 -8.23 1.62 2.64
C PRO A 13 -7.16 2.33 3.48
N ILE A 14 -5.87 2.08 3.23
CA ILE A 14 -4.77 2.77 3.90
C ILE A 14 -4.71 4.22 3.42
N SER A 15 -4.74 4.43 2.10
CA SER A 15 -4.66 5.78 1.53
C SER A 15 -5.81 6.69 1.98
N ARG A 16 -7.03 6.15 2.15
CA ARG A 16 -8.18 6.92 2.65
C ARG A 16 -8.03 7.40 4.09
N GLN A 17 -7.13 6.82 4.89
CA GLN A 17 -6.85 7.30 6.24
C GLN A 17 -6.22 8.70 6.24
N ALA A 18 -5.60 9.12 5.13
CA ALA A 18 -5.03 10.47 5.00
C ALA A 18 -6.05 11.61 5.17
N ILE A 19 -7.35 11.32 4.99
CA ILE A 19 -8.43 12.27 5.30
C ILE A 19 -8.39 12.69 6.77
N ASN A 20 -8.03 11.75 7.66
CA ASN A 20 -8.01 11.96 9.10
C ASN A 20 -6.58 12.03 9.68
N ASP A 21 -5.56 11.61 8.93
CA ASP A 21 -4.15 11.66 9.31
C ASP A 21 -3.31 12.35 8.21
N PRO A 22 -3.14 13.69 8.28
CA PRO A 22 -2.33 14.43 7.32
C PRO A 22 -0.87 14.00 7.24
N SER A 23 -0.33 13.33 8.27
CA SER A 23 1.06 12.83 8.24
C SER A 23 1.28 11.72 7.20
N LEU A 24 0.21 11.20 6.61
CA LEU A 24 0.26 10.24 5.51
C LEU A 24 0.48 10.90 4.13
N ILE A 25 0.43 12.22 4.03
CA ILE A 25 0.70 12.99 2.80
C ILE A 25 2.04 13.74 2.96
N ALA A 26 2.81 13.83 1.89
CA ALA A 26 4.08 14.55 1.85
C ALA A 26 3.87 16.08 1.85
N GLU A 27 4.95 16.83 2.00
CA GLU A 27 4.91 18.30 2.11
C GLU A 27 4.33 19.00 0.86
N ASP A 28 4.39 18.35 -0.31
CA ASP A 28 3.79 18.87 -1.54
C ASP A 28 2.24 18.76 -1.58
N GLY A 29 1.63 18.14 -0.57
CA GLY A 29 0.18 18.01 -0.46
C GLY A 29 -0.43 17.05 -1.48
N LEU A 30 0.37 16.30 -2.24
CA LEU A 30 -0.08 15.40 -3.29
C LEU A 30 0.42 13.97 -3.08
N HIS A 31 1.71 13.79 -2.83
CA HIS A 31 2.31 12.45 -2.77
C HIS A 31 2.09 11.78 -1.40
N PRO A 32 2.08 10.43 -1.35
CA PRO A 32 2.16 9.70 -0.10
C PRO A 32 3.45 10.05 0.65
N SER A 33 3.37 10.22 1.97
CA SER A 33 4.57 10.35 2.80
C SER A 33 5.30 9.01 2.92
N GLY A 34 6.55 9.05 3.43
CA GLY A 34 7.29 7.83 3.76
C GLY A 34 6.53 6.91 4.72
N LYS A 35 5.74 7.47 5.64
CA LYS A 35 4.85 6.73 6.54
C LYS A 35 3.77 5.97 5.77
N MET A 36 3.12 6.59 4.78
CA MET A 36 2.11 5.88 3.97
C MET A 36 2.74 4.77 3.13
N TYR A 37 3.93 4.99 2.54
CA TYR A 37 4.66 3.94 1.84
C TYR A 37 5.00 2.75 2.74
N GLN A 38 5.43 3.00 3.98
CA GLN A 38 5.68 1.94 4.96
C GLN A 38 4.41 1.10 5.22
N LEU A 39 3.25 1.73 5.44
CA LEU A 39 2.00 1.00 5.65
C LEU A 39 1.61 0.17 4.42
N TRP A 40 1.86 0.69 3.21
CA TRP A 40 1.64 -0.07 1.98
C TRP A 40 2.55 -1.30 1.91
N THR A 41 3.84 -1.16 2.20
CA THR A 41 4.79 -2.29 2.14
C THR A 41 4.49 -3.33 3.21
N GLU A 42 4.13 -2.93 4.42
CA GLU A 42 3.67 -3.82 5.50
C GLU A 42 2.47 -4.67 5.07
N LYS A 43 1.57 -4.12 4.26
CA LYS A 43 0.43 -4.86 3.68
C LYS A 43 0.83 -5.76 2.51
N ILE A 44 1.75 -5.31 1.65
CA ILE A 44 2.12 -5.99 0.41
C ILE A 44 3.04 -7.20 0.67
N VAL A 45 4.05 -7.03 1.53
CA VAL A 45 5.13 -8.03 1.72
C VAL A 45 4.60 -9.42 2.09
N PRO A 46 3.66 -9.59 3.03
CA PRO A 46 3.14 -10.91 3.36
C PRO A 46 2.46 -11.62 2.18
N GLU A 47 1.73 -10.88 1.35
CA GLU A 47 1.06 -11.44 0.17
C GLU A 47 2.06 -11.80 -0.94
N LEU A 48 3.12 -11.00 -1.08
CA LEU A 48 4.21 -11.29 -2.00
C LEU A 48 4.97 -12.56 -1.59
N LEU A 49 5.32 -12.70 -0.32
CA LEU A 49 6.05 -13.86 0.20
C LEU A 49 5.28 -15.17 0.00
N LYS A 50 3.94 -15.17 0.10
CA LYS A 50 3.10 -16.35 -0.22
C LYS A 50 3.17 -16.77 -1.70
N LYS A 51 3.50 -15.84 -2.60
CA LYS A 51 3.58 -16.08 -4.05
C LYS A 51 4.99 -16.47 -4.52
N LEU A 52 6.02 -16.09 -3.77
CA LEU A 52 7.38 -16.51 -4.05
C LEU A 52 7.50 -18.01 -3.75
N LYS A 53 7.80 -18.78 -4.79
CA LYS A 53 8.32 -20.14 -4.64
C LYS A 53 9.86 -20.03 -4.54
N PRO A 54 10.52 -20.85 -3.70
CA PRO A 54 11.96 -21.05 -3.86
C PRO A 54 12.29 -21.60 -5.26
#